data_AF-B8FHM9-F1
#
_entry.id   AF-B8FHM9-F1
#
_cell.length_a   1.000
_cell.length_b   1.000
_cell.length_c   1.000
_cell.angle_alpha   90.00
_cell.angle_beta   90.00
_cell.angle_gamma   90.00
#
_symmetry.space_group_name_H-M   'P 1'
#
loop_
_entity.id
_entity.type
_entity.pdbx_description
1 polymer ?
#
loop_
_entity_poly.entity_id
_entity_poly.type
_entity_poly.pdbx_seq_one_letter_code
_entity_poly.pdbx_strand_id
1 'polypeptide(L)'
;MQNSHHSENHRGQGSKQHTENLSIFHIADGLADGLSHFSGVSRIALIYAVNPGDPLHIYDPQNLLDGHEILLKKIYLDSCDWKQDEERVQVLKLFDPVLPAQDLGLTGLISFGGMSQSAYYQMWFTEHHPDICNPGPTRRWLEHATWLLSHDLATCSEFYSSMSDYILREYATHAVRDCLVDELNVRVGWDIQMRVYPILDAILNISKTMEEGFWPRGKLAFVLKAHMQNIQDLVLFPELERPSLHSFKHVRKLMQAVEESPDHFLVSDGSLIAGIGSGKMPPHAIVADFAGPHGFVSFDGEALCSFFDGRFHSSSRRANLVQVEEILLEYSLSPTQSSELLKTIKEIVHHAEDHKHGCTLVIDLSQQPIDIAGQKLDKPLDISRDDYLALAMNLSKVDGALHIRPDRTLRSFACILDGRAIPGEDRARGARFNSALRFTAMYDDLIVIVVSSDRPVSILQSGVELTAHCYWKPVSSCMSTPPTLMRWIENKKD
;
A
#
# COMPACT_ATOMS: atom_id res chain seq x y z
N MET A 1 -51.50 37.66 -8.12
CA MET A 1 -50.31 37.52 -7.25
C MET A 1 -50.27 36.11 -6.64
N GLN A 2 -50.15 35.08 -7.47
CA GLN A 2 -49.91 33.69 -7.06
C GLN A 2 -49.15 33.06 -8.24
N ASN A 3 -47.83 33.25 -8.27
CA ASN A 3 -46.92 32.51 -9.16
C ASN A 3 -45.43 32.67 -8.75
N SER A 4 -45.12 33.18 -7.56
CA SER A 4 -43.74 33.38 -7.10
C SER A 4 -43.22 32.28 -6.17
N HIS A 5 -44.08 31.46 -5.55
CA HIS A 5 -43.66 30.47 -4.54
C HIS A 5 -43.19 29.11 -5.08
N HIS A 6 -43.31 28.83 -6.38
CA HIS A 6 -42.77 27.59 -6.97
C HIS A 6 -41.36 27.71 -7.57
N SER A 7 -40.80 28.92 -7.69
CA SER A 7 -39.47 29.12 -8.29
C SER A 7 -38.30 29.11 -7.28
N GLU A 8 -38.56 29.30 -5.99
CA GLU A 8 -37.52 29.32 -4.95
C GLU A 8 -37.12 27.91 -4.48
N ASN A 9 -38.06 26.95 -4.39
CA ASN A 9 -37.76 25.58 -3.98
C ASN A 9 -36.85 24.82 -4.97
N HIS A 10 -36.99 25.06 -6.28
CA HIS A 10 -36.14 24.41 -7.29
C HIS A 10 -34.72 24.98 -7.35
N ARG A 11 -34.53 26.27 -7.00
CA ARG A 11 -33.18 26.88 -6.91
C ARG A 11 -32.40 26.39 -5.69
N GLY A 12 -33.07 26.21 -4.55
CA GLY A 12 -32.46 25.67 -3.32
C GLY A 12 -32.02 24.21 -3.44
N GLN A 13 -32.84 23.36 -4.07
CA GLN A 13 -32.49 21.94 -4.29
C GLN A 13 -31.32 21.76 -5.27
N GLY A 14 -31.28 22.53 -6.35
CA GLY A 14 -30.17 22.49 -7.31
C GLY A 14 -28.84 22.94 -6.72
N SER A 15 -28.85 23.94 -5.82
CA SER A 15 -27.64 24.39 -5.11
C SER A 15 -27.15 23.35 -4.10
N LYS A 16 -28.06 22.70 -3.37
CA LYS A 16 -27.70 21.67 -2.38
C LYS A 16 -27.06 20.45 -3.04
N GLN A 17 -27.70 19.92 -4.09
CA GLN A 17 -27.18 18.79 -4.86
C GLN A 17 -25.80 19.08 -5.48
N HIS A 18 -25.58 20.33 -5.92
CA HIS A 18 -24.29 20.74 -6.45
C HIS A 18 -23.20 20.71 -5.39
N THR A 19 -23.47 21.24 -4.19
CA THR A 19 -22.51 21.18 -3.08
C THR A 19 -22.23 19.75 -2.63
N GLU A 20 -23.25 18.89 -2.57
CA GLU A 20 -23.08 17.46 -2.23
C GLU A 20 -22.12 16.75 -3.22
N ASN A 21 -22.33 16.94 -4.52
CA ASN A 21 -21.46 16.37 -5.55
C ASN A 21 -20.03 16.92 -5.44
N LEU A 22 -19.89 18.20 -5.11
CA LEU A 22 -18.59 18.87 -4.94
C LEU A 22 -17.84 18.31 -3.71
N SER A 23 -18.52 18.10 -2.59
CA SER A 23 -17.97 17.46 -1.39
C SER A 23 -17.46 16.05 -1.69
N ILE A 24 -18.25 15.24 -2.38
CA ILE A 24 -17.86 13.88 -2.77
C ILE A 24 -16.61 13.92 -3.65
N PHE A 25 -16.58 14.80 -4.66
CA PHE A 25 -15.44 14.93 -5.56
C PHE A 25 -14.16 15.30 -4.81
N HIS A 26 -14.18 16.34 -3.96
CA HIS A 26 -12.98 16.79 -3.25
C HIS A 26 -12.46 15.78 -2.24
N ILE A 27 -13.35 15.07 -1.54
CA ILE A 27 -12.95 14.01 -0.63
C ILE A 27 -12.36 12.83 -1.40
N ALA A 28 -12.99 12.42 -2.50
CA ALA A 28 -12.47 11.34 -3.33
C ALA A 28 -11.12 11.69 -3.97
N ASP A 29 -10.93 12.92 -4.46
CA ASP A 29 -9.67 13.40 -5.04
C ASP A 29 -8.55 13.43 -3.99
N GLY A 30 -8.80 14.04 -2.83
CA GLY A 30 -7.81 14.11 -1.76
C GLY A 30 -7.46 12.74 -1.17
N LEU A 31 -8.44 11.85 -1.07
CA LEU A 31 -8.24 10.46 -0.66
C LEU A 31 -7.42 9.69 -1.68
N ALA A 32 -7.72 9.80 -2.98
CA ALA A 32 -6.98 9.12 -4.05
C ALA A 32 -5.53 9.62 -4.12
N ASP A 33 -5.32 10.94 -4.05
CA ASP A 33 -3.99 11.56 -4.07
C ASP A 33 -3.17 11.18 -2.82
N GLY A 34 -3.78 11.27 -1.63
CA GLY A 34 -3.15 10.87 -0.36
C GLY A 34 -2.74 9.40 -0.32
N LEU A 35 -3.66 8.50 -0.67
CA LEU A 35 -3.38 7.07 -0.74
C LEU A 35 -2.39 6.72 -1.86
N SER A 36 -2.40 7.46 -2.97
CA SER A 36 -1.41 7.28 -4.04
C SER A 36 0.01 7.56 -3.57
N HIS A 37 0.19 8.57 -2.72
CA HIS A 37 1.48 8.85 -2.09
C HIS A 37 1.86 7.81 -1.03
N PHE A 38 0.88 7.24 -0.32
CA PHE A 38 1.14 6.28 0.77
C PHE A 38 1.35 4.84 0.29
N SER A 39 0.54 4.37 -0.66
CA SER A 39 0.47 2.97 -1.10
C SER A 39 0.82 2.74 -2.57
N GLY A 40 1.12 3.79 -3.32
CA GLY A 40 1.17 3.73 -4.79
C GLY A 40 -0.20 3.98 -5.40
N VAL A 41 -0.26 4.14 -6.72
CA VAL A 41 -1.44 4.58 -7.51
C VAL A 41 -2.73 3.90 -7.02
N SER A 42 -3.60 4.64 -6.33
CA SER A 42 -4.79 4.11 -5.66
C SER A 42 -6.05 4.80 -6.16
N ARG A 43 -7.00 4.04 -6.72
CA ARG A 43 -8.31 4.53 -7.18
C ARG A 43 -9.30 4.49 -6.05
N ILE A 44 -10.34 5.32 -6.14
CA ILE A 44 -11.38 5.45 -5.12
C ILE A 44 -12.76 5.28 -5.74
N ALA A 45 -13.61 4.53 -5.03
CA ALA A 45 -15.05 4.47 -5.30
C ALA A 45 -15.86 4.68 -4.02
N LEU A 46 -17.09 5.16 -4.17
CA LEU A 46 -18.02 5.43 -3.09
C LEU A 46 -19.43 4.95 -3.49
N ILE A 47 -20.07 4.19 -2.60
CA ILE A 47 -21.51 3.91 -2.65
C ILE A 47 -22.18 4.68 -1.51
N TYR A 48 -23.21 5.48 -1.79
CA TYR A 48 -23.83 6.33 -0.77
C TYR A 48 -25.33 6.56 -0.97
N ALA A 49 -26.00 6.92 0.13
CA ALA A 49 -27.35 7.48 0.17
C ALA A 49 -27.39 8.57 1.25
N VAL A 50 -27.90 9.75 0.90
CA VAL A 50 -27.93 10.90 1.83
C VAL A 50 -29.07 10.73 2.83
N ASN A 51 -30.28 10.40 2.36
CA ASN A 51 -31.46 10.19 3.21
C ASN A 51 -31.93 8.72 3.19
N PRO A 52 -32.68 8.24 4.22
CA PRO A 52 -33.16 6.85 4.30
C PRO A 52 -33.99 6.34 3.10
N GLY A 53 -34.69 7.25 2.44
CA GLY A 53 -35.54 6.96 1.27
C GLY A 53 -34.83 7.12 -0.07
N ASP A 54 -33.60 7.60 -0.10
CA ASP A 54 -32.89 7.87 -1.34
C ASP A 54 -32.40 6.56 -1.99
N PRO A 55 -32.36 6.48 -3.33
CA PRO A 55 -31.68 5.39 -4.00
C PRO A 55 -30.18 5.43 -3.70
N LEU A 56 -29.53 4.26 -3.65
CA LEU A 56 -28.07 4.19 -3.58
C LEU A 56 -27.45 4.73 -4.87
N HIS A 57 -26.53 5.67 -4.72
CA HIS A 57 -25.70 6.22 -5.79
C HIS A 57 -24.31 5.61 -5.74
N ILE A 58 -23.67 5.50 -6.90
CA ILE A 58 -22.30 4.98 -7.04
C ILE A 58 -21.42 6.00 -7.76
N TYR A 59 -20.40 6.46 -7.06
CA TYR A 59 -19.33 7.28 -7.59
C TYR A 59 -18.12 6.37 -7.82
N ASP A 60 -17.89 5.98 -9.07
CA ASP A 60 -16.74 5.17 -9.48
C ASP A 60 -16.16 5.70 -10.81
N PRO A 61 -15.43 6.84 -10.77
CA PRO A 61 -14.93 7.48 -11.98
C PRO A 61 -13.83 6.68 -12.70
N GLN A 62 -13.27 5.66 -12.05
CA GLN A 62 -12.11 4.91 -12.53
C GLN A 62 -12.35 3.40 -12.62
N ASN A 63 -13.62 2.99 -12.56
CA ASN A 63 -14.04 1.60 -12.70
C ASN A 63 -13.30 0.69 -11.71
N LEU A 64 -13.14 1.13 -10.46
CA LEU A 64 -12.56 0.33 -9.39
C LEU A 64 -13.45 -0.88 -9.06
N LEU A 65 -14.77 -0.72 -9.14
CA LEU A 65 -15.75 -1.73 -8.74
C LEU A 65 -16.14 -2.68 -9.88
N ASP A 66 -15.52 -2.54 -11.06
CA ASP A 66 -15.73 -3.45 -12.19
C ASP A 66 -15.37 -4.89 -11.81
N GLY A 67 -16.24 -5.83 -12.17
CA GLY A 67 -16.14 -7.25 -11.80
C GLY A 67 -16.78 -7.61 -10.46
N HIS A 68 -17.24 -6.63 -9.67
CA HIS A 68 -17.94 -6.85 -8.40
C HIS A 68 -19.47 -6.70 -8.49
N GLU A 69 -20.04 -6.53 -9.69
CA GLU A 69 -21.46 -6.19 -9.91
C GLU A 69 -22.41 -7.22 -9.30
N ILE A 70 -22.10 -8.50 -9.44
CA ILE A 70 -22.92 -9.61 -8.92
C ILE A 70 -23.00 -9.54 -7.39
N LEU A 71 -21.87 -9.30 -6.73
CA LEU A 71 -21.78 -9.27 -5.27
C LEU A 71 -22.43 -7.99 -4.72
N LEU A 72 -22.19 -6.84 -5.36
CA LEU A 72 -22.84 -5.58 -5.02
C LEU A 72 -24.36 -5.66 -5.18
N LYS A 73 -24.85 -6.29 -6.26
CA LYS A 73 -26.28 -6.56 -6.43
C LYS A 73 -26.84 -7.36 -5.26
N LYS A 74 -26.17 -8.46 -4.90
CA LYS A 74 -26.60 -9.34 -3.81
C LYS A 74 -26.67 -8.60 -2.46
N ILE A 75 -25.68 -7.77 -2.18
CA ILE A 75 -25.56 -7.04 -0.90
C ILE A 75 -26.58 -5.90 -0.80
N TYR A 76 -26.77 -5.12 -1.87
CA TYR A 76 -27.50 -3.85 -1.80
C TYR A 76 -28.88 -3.85 -2.44
N LEU A 77 -29.10 -4.66 -3.48
CA LEU A 77 -30.35 -4.68 -4.25
C LEU A 77 -31.22 -5.89 -3.91
N ASP A 78 -30.60 -7.05 -3.69
CA ASP A 78 -31.32 -8.28 -3.32
C ASP A 78 -31.53 -8.38 -1.79
N SER A 79 -30.84 -7.56 -1.01
CA SER A 79 -30.97 -7.46 0.45
C SER A 79 -31.18 -6.01 0.92
N CYS A 80 -31.90 -5.84 2.02
CA CYS A 80 -32.07 -4.58 2.75
C CYS A 80 -31.23 -4.53 4.04
N ASP A 81 -30.27 -5.44 4.22
CA ASP A 81 -29.51 -5.57 5.48
C ASP A 81 -28.71 -4.30 5.81
N TRP A 82 -28.28 -3.56 4.78
CA TRP A 82 -27.59 -2.28 4.93
C TRP A 82 -28.46 -1.17 5.55
N LYS A 83 -29.78 -1.38 5.69
CA LYS A 83 -30.73 -0.45 6.33
C LYS A 83 -31.05 -0.77 7.80
N GLN A 84 -30.50 -1.86 8.36
CA GLN A 84 -30.95 -2.41 9.65
C GLN A 84 -30.78 -1.47 10.87
N ASP A 85 -29.95 -0.42 10.79
CA ASP A 85 -29.68 0.52 11.87
C ASP A 85 -30.50 1.83 11.79
N GLU A 86 -31.59 1.88 11.02
CA GLU A 86 -32.39 3.10 10.81
C GLU A 86 -32.84 3.76 12.12
N GLU A 87 -33.31 2.98 13.10
CA GLU A 87 -33.71 3.50 14.42
C GLU A 87 -32.56 4.13 15.20
N ARG A 88 -31.34 3.57 15.08
CA ARG A 88 -30.14 4.10 15.75
C ARG A 88 -29.66 5.38 15.07
N VAL A 89 -29.75 5.45 13.75
CA VAL A 89 -29.39 6.66 12.97
C VAL A 89 -30.32 7.83 13.30
N GLN A 90 -31.62 7.58 13.51
CA GLN A 90 -32.60 8.63 13.87
C GLN A 90 -32.32 9.30 15.23
N VAL A 91 -31.57 8.65 16.12
CA VAL A 91 -31.22 9.18 17.45
C VAL A 91 -29.92 10.01 17.40
N LEU A 92 -29.13 9.91 16.33
CA LEU A 92 -27.88 10.64 16.16
C LEU A 92 -28.11 12.15 15.95
N LYS A 93 -27.22 12.96 16.51
CA LYS A 93 -27.12 14.40 16.27
C LYS A 93 -26.18 14.70 15.10
N LEU A 94 -26.20 15.96 14.64
CA LEU A 94 -25.64 16.40 13.36
C LEU A 94 -24.11 16.28 13.24
N PHE A 95 -23.43 15.86 14.31
CA PHE A 95 -21.98 15.67 14.40
C PHE A 95 -21.62 14.50 15.33
N ASP A 96 -22.58 13.62 15.61
CA ASP A 96 -22.30 12.41 16.37
C ASP A 96 -21.39 11.46 15.57
N PRO A 97 -20.70 10.53 16.25
CA PRO A 97 -19.88 9.53 15.60
C PRO A 97 -20.59 8.74 14.52
N VAL A 98 -19.87 8.48 13.42
CA VAL A 98 -20.34 7.57 12.38
C VAL A 98 -20.52 6.18 12.98
N LEU A 99 -21.68 5.56 12.77
CA LEU A 99 -21.92 4.17 13.09
C LEU A 99 -21.27 3.30 12.01
N PRO A 100 -20.22 2.53 12.32
CA PRO A 100 -19.50 1.77 11.30
C PRO A 100 -20.39 0.68 10.71
N ALA A 101 -20.38 0.56 9.39
CA ALA A 101 -21.03 -0.52 8.67
C ALA A 101 -20.16 -1.78 8.67
N GLN A 102 -20.77 -2.93 8.39
CA GLN A 102 -20.02 -4.18 8.22
C GLN A 102 -19.12 -4.11 6.99
N ASP A 103 -17.93 -4.69 7.11
CA ASP A 103 -17.00 -4.84 6.01
C ASP A 103 -17.59 -5.79 4.96
N LEU A 104 -17.58 -5.38 3.69
CA LEU A 104 -18.17 -6.16 2.59
C LEU A 104 -17.29 -7.33 2.16
N GLY A 105 -16.00 -7.31 2.50
CA GLY A 105 -15.06 -8.39 2.17
C GLY A 105 -14.88 -8.61 0.66
N LEU A 106 -14.95 -7.55 -0.14
CA LEU A 106 -14.71 -7.62 -1.59
C LEU A 106 -13.24 -7.97 -1.86
N THR A 107 -13.00 -9.02 -2.64
CA THR A 107 -11.65 -9.49 -2.95
C THR A 107 -10.85 -8.41 -3.67
N GLY A 108 -9.61 -8.16 -3.23
CA GLY A 108 -8.72 -7.17 -3.86
C GLY A 108 -9.03 -5.71 -3.48
N LEU A 109 -9.99 -5.48 -2.58
CA LEU A 109 -10.38 -4.14 -2.13
C LEU A 109 -10.27 -4.00 -0.61
N ILE A 110 -9.99 -2.78 -0.16
CA ILE A 110 -10.13 -2.35 1.22
C ILE A 110 -11.37 -1.46 1.28
N SER A 111 -12.33 -1.81 2.15
CA SER A 111 -13.55 -1.05 2.36
C SER A 111 -13.69 -0.54 3.79
N PHE A 112 -14.29 0.63 3.93
CA PHE A 112 -14.81 1.14 5.18
C PHE A 112 -15.98 2.08 4.91
N GLY A 113 -16.99 2.02 5.78
CA GLY A 113 -18.19 2.84 5.63
C GLY A 113 -19.00 2.88 6.90
N GLY A 114 -20.12 3.58 6.84
CA GLY A 114 -21.00 3.74 7.98
C GLY A 114 -22.19 4.63 7.71
N MET A 115 -22.91 4.93 8.79
CA MET A 115 -24.13 5.72 8.79
C MET A 115 -23.98 6.90 9.75
N SER A 116 -24.48 8.07 9.35
CA SER A 116 -24.55 9.27 10.19
C SER A 116 -25.86 10.01 9.91
N GLN A 117 -26.17 11.04 10.72
CA GLN A 117 -27.39 11.83 10.50
C GLN A 117 -27.36 12.58 9.15
N SER A 118 -26.19 13.03 8.71
CA SER A 118 -25.99 13.81 7.48
C SER A 118 -25.70 12.95 6.25
N ALA A 119 -25.33 11.68 6.45
CA ALA A 119 -25.16 10.68 5.39
C ALA A 119 -25.75 9.36 5.88
N TYR A 120 -26.99 9.06 5.48
CA TYR A 120 -27.70 7.86 5.92
C TYR A 120 -26.88 6.58 5.67
N TYR A 121 -26.22 6.49 4.52
CA TYR A 121 -25.29 5.40 4.24
C TYR A 121 -24.14 5.87 3.36
N GLN A 122 -22.93 5.40 3.64
CA GLN A 122 -21.77 5.56 2.78
C GLN A 122 -20.79 4.40 2.95
N MET A 123 -20.17 3.98 1.85
CA MET A 123 -19.15 2.93 1.83
C MET A 123 -18.06 3.30 0.82
N TRP A 124 -16.84 3.47 1.31
CA TRP A 124 -15.66 3.84 0.54
C TRP A 124 -14.82 2.61 0.20
N PHE A 125 -14.18 2.64 -0.96
CA PHE A 125 -13.33 1.56 -1.49
C PHE A 125 -12.02 2.10 -2.04
N THR A 126 -10.96 1.32 -1.87
CA THR A 126 -9.65 1.48 -2.52
C THR A 126 -9.03 0.11 -2.78
N GLU A 127 -8.02 0.01 -3.64
CA GLU A 127 -7.31 -1.26 -3.87
C GLU A 127 -6.62 -1.79 -2.60
N HIS A 128 -6.63 -3.11 -2.48
CA HIS A 128 -5.68 -3.83 -1.64
C HIS A 128 -4.42 -4.13 -2.46
N HIS A 129 -3.45 -3.21 -2.47
CA HIS A 129 -2.19 -3.43 -3.17
C HIS A 129 -1.46 -4.69 -2.64
N PRO A 130 -0.88 -5.53 -3.52
CA PRO A 130 -0.26 -6.80 -3.13
C PRO A 130 0.92 -6.65 -2.17
N ASP A 131 1.60 -5.52 -2.22
CA ASP A 131 2.78 -5.24 -1.42
C ASP A 131 2.48 -4.45 -0.14
N ILE A 132 1.22 -4.30 0.30
CA ILE A 132 0.90 -3.61 1.57
C ILE A 132 1.39 -4.42 2.79
N CYS A 133 2.06 -3.77 3.73
CA CYS A 133 2.44 -4.31 5.04
C CYS A 133 1.20 -4.73 5.85
N ASN A 134 0.30 -3.78 6.07
CA ASN A 134 -0.92 -3.96 6.83
C ASN A 134 -2.01 -3.01 6.27
N PRO A 135 -3.25 -3.48 6.04
CA PRO A 135 -4.33 -2.64 5.51
C PRO A 135 -4.89 -1.64 6.53
N GLY A 136 -4.51 -1.76 7.81
CA GLY A 136 -4.98 -0.95 8.93
C GLY A 136 -4.82 0.56 8.72
N PRO A 137 -3.62 1.09 8.42
CA PRO A 137 -3.45 2.51 8.12
C PRO A 137 -4.31 2.98 6.93
N THR A 138 -4.39 2.20 5.86
CA THR A 138 -5.26 2.50 4.71
C THR A 138 -6.73 2.56 5.13
N ARG A 139 -7.18 1.63 5.97
CA ARG A 139 -8.53 1.64 6.55
C ARG A 139 -8.80 2.87 7.39
N ARG A 140 -7.81 3.40 8.14
CA ARG A 140 -7.95 4.67 8.88
C ARG A 140 -8.13 5.87 7.97
N TRP A 141 -7.55 5.82 6.77
CA TRP A 141 -7.78 6.84 5.75
C TRP A 141 -9.24 6.84 5.27
N LEU A 142 -9.79 5.65 4.97
CA LEU A 142 -11.19 5.50 4.56
C LEU A 142 -12.15 5.88 5.69
N GLU A 143 -11.82 5.52 6.93
CA GLU A 143 -12.55 5.96 8.12
C GLU A 143 -12.58 7.48 8.17
N HIS A 144 -11.42 8.15 8.10
CA HIS A 144 -11.36 9.61 8.15
C HIS A 144 -12.12 10.27 6.99
N ALA A 145 -12.09 9.71 5.79
CA ALA A 145 -12.90 10.17 4.65
C ALA A 145 -14.42 10.07 4.95
N THR A 146 -14.84 8.99 5.61
CA THR A 146 -16.25 8.77 6.02
C THR A 146 -16.71 9.85 7.01
N TRP A 147 -15.84 10.21 7.95
CA TRP A 147 -16.08 11.29 8.91
C TRP A 147 -16.15 12.66 8.23
N LEU A 148 -15.18 12.97 7.35
CA LEU A 148 -15.14 14.23 6.62
C LEU A 148 -16.36 14.40 5.71
N LEU A 149 -16.80 13.35 5.00
CA LEU A 149 -17.99 13.45 4.16
C LEU A 149 -19.24 13.71 4.99
N SER A 150 -19.40 13.04 6.14
CA SER A 150 -20.51 13.31 7.05
C SER A 150 -20.50 14.77 7.52
N HIS A 151 -19.32 15.30 7.85
CA HIS A 151 -19.17 16.68 8.33
C HIS A 151 -19.44 17.72 7.23
N ASP A 152 -18.90 17.48 6.03
CA ASP A 152 -19.09 18.36 4.88
C ASP A 152 -20.58 18.41 4.50
N LEU A 153 -21.26 17.26 4.44
CA LEU A 153 -22.70 17.18 4.16
C LEU A 153 -23.55 17.87 5.24
N ALA A 154 -23.12 17.82 6.50
CA ALA A 154 -23.78 18.52 7.61
C ALA A 154 -23.61 20.05 7.52
N THR A 155 -22.51 20.54 6.94
CA THR A 155 -22.14 21.97 6.86
C THR A 155 -22.44 22.63 5.52
N CYS A 156 -22.86 21.84 4.50
CA CYS A 156 -23.17 22.25 3.12
C CYS A 156 -24.15 23.42 2.96
N SER A 157 -24.84 23.86 4.01
CA SER A 157 -25.78 24.99 3.96
C SER A 157 -25.16 26.37 4.19
N GLU A 158 -23.95 26.49 4.76
CA GLU A 158 -23.45 27.80 5.24
C GLU A 158 -22.02 28.15 4.80
N PHE A 159 -21.06 27.20 4.76
CA PHE A 159 -19.66 27.48 4.36
C PHE A 159 -18.94 26.21 3.87
N TYR A 160 -18.88 25.97 2.55
CA TYR A 160 -18.02 24.91 2.00
C TYR A 160 -16.56 25.42 1.92
N SER A 161 -15.72 24.98 2.85
CA SER A 161 -14.27 25.15 2.74
C SER A 161 -13.69 23.84 2.21
N SER A 162 -13.05 23.85 1.04
CA SER A 162 -12.39 22.69 0.42
C SER A 162 -11.13 22.22 1.20
N MET A 163 -11.17 22.26 2.54
CA MET A 163 -10.06 21.90 3.43
C MET A 163 -9.95 20.39 3.62
N SER A 164 -11.06 19.66 3.51
CA SER A 164 -11.12 18.20 3.65
C SER A 164 -10.17 17.47 2.69
N ASP A 165 -10.01 18.00 1.48
CA ASP A 165 -9.08 17.53 0.46
C ASP A 165 -7.61 17.58 0.95
N TYR A 166 -7.15 18.75 1.42
CA TYR A 166 -5.78 18.93 1.91
C TYR A 166 -5.46 18.06 3.13
N ILE A 167 -6.45 17.83 4.00
CA ILE A 167 -6.27 16.97 5.18
C ILE A 167 -6.02 15.53 4.73
N LEU A 168 -6.83 15.03 3.79
CA LEU A 168 -6.69 13.67 3.28
C LEU A 168 -5.39 13.47 2.52
N ARG A 169 -4.86 14.47 1.81
CA ARG A 169 -3.56 14.35 1.12
C ARG A 169 -2.38 14.11 2.06
N GLU A 170 -2.42 14.69 3.26
CA GLU A 170 -1.31 14.67 4.23
C GLU A 170 -1.58 13.77 5.46
N TYR A 171 -2.53 12.83 5.35
CA TYR A 171 -3.01 12.03 6.49
C TYR A 171 -2.11 10.84 6.88
N ALA A 172 -1.03 10.54 6.15
CA ALA A 172 -0.23 9.33 6.33
C ALA A 172 0.26 9.09 7.77
N THR A 173 0.85 10.10 8.41
CA THR A 173 1.34 9.98 9.80
C THR A 173 0.20 9.78 10.79
N HIS A 174 -0.96 10.40 10.55
CA HIS A 174 -2.14 10.24 11.40
C HIS A 174 -2.76 8.85 11.24
N ALA A 175 -2.87 8.34 10.00
CA ALA A 175 -3.32 6.99 9.72
C ALA A 175 -2.47 5.91 10.43
N VAL A 176 -1.13 6.04 10.38
CA VAL A 176 -0.20 5.15 11.09
C VAL A 176 -0.37 5.28 12.61
N ARG A 177 -0.51 6.50 13.12
CA ARG A 177 -0.74 6.76 14.55
C ARG A 177 -2.03 6.10 15.03
N ASP A 178 -3.14 6.30 14.32
CA ASP A 178 -4.45 5.79 14.72
C ASP A 178 -4.47 4.27 14.68
N CYS A 179 -3.85 3.67 13.66
CA CYS A 179 -3.71 2.23 13.61
C CYS A 179 -2.90 1.68 14.79
N LEU A 180 -1.78 2.32 15.15
CA LEU A 180 -0.97 1.91 16.30
C LEU A 180 -1.70 2.09 17.62
N VAL A 181 -2.43 3.19 17.79
CA VAL A 181 -3.21 3.44 19.02
C VAL A 181 -4.34 2.43 19.17
N ASP A 182 -5.00 2.06 18.08
CA ASP A 182 -6.05 1.04 18.12
C ASP A 182 -5.49 -0.35 18.45
N GLU A 183 -4.38 -0.75 17.82
CA GLU A 183 -3.69 -2.01 18.14
C GLU A 183 -3.23 -2.04 19.61
N LEU A 184 -2.68 -0.93 20.10
CA LEU A 184 -2.30 -0.76 21.50
C LEU A 184 -3.52 -0.88 22.43
N ASN A 185 -4.61 -0.21 22.13
CA ASN A 185 -5.84 -0.23 22.93
C ASN A 185 -6.46 -1.63 23.00
N VAL A 186 -6.45 -2.36 21.88
CA VAL A 186 -6.97 -3.74 21.80
C VAL A 186 -6.13 -4.70 22.65
N ARG A 187 -4.80 -4.57 22.62
CA ARG A 187 -3.90 -5.54 23.27
C ARG A 187 -3.56 -5.21 24.72
N VAL A 188 -3.49 -3.93 25.08
CA VAL A 188 -3.06 -3.47 26.41
C VAL A 188 -4.22 -2.86 27.22
N GLY A 189 -5.15 -2.16 26.57
CA GLY A 189 -6.27 -1.46 27.22
C GLY A 189 -6.25 0.07 26.98
N TRP A 190 -7.21 0.79 27.57
CA TRP A 190 -7.51 2.18 27.21
C TRP A 190 -6.61 3.24 27.89
N ASP A 191 -5.96 2.90 29.01
CA ASP A 191 -5.19 3.85 29.85
C ASP A 191 -3.69 3.91 29.47
N ILE A 192 -3.38 3.89 28.18
CA ILE A 192 -2.01 3.88 27.68
C ILE A 192 -1.42 5.29 27.69
N GLN A 193 -0.37 5.49 28.49
CA GLN A 193 0.34 6.78 28.58
C GLN A 193 1.43 6.98 27.50
N MET A 194 1.55 6.07 26.54
CA MET A 194 2.53 6.20 25.45
C MET A 194 2.04 7.18 24.38
N ARG A 195 2.80 8.25 24.14
CA ARG A 195 2.49 9.22 23.09
C ARG A 195 3.10 8.76 21.76
N VAL A 196 2.25 8.34 20.82
CA VAL A 196 2.68 7.81 19.52
C VAL A 196 3.25 8.89 18.58
N TYR A 197 2.72 10.12 18.59
CA TYR A 197 3.23 11.18 17.69
C TYR A 197 4.73 11.51 17.86
N PRO A 198 5.25 11.75 19.08
CA PRO A 198 6.69 11.91 19.28
C PRO A 198 7.53 10.73 18.80
N ILE A 199 7.01 9.51 18.92
CA ILE A 199 7.68 8.29 18.43
C ILE A 199 7.79 8.31 16.92
N LEU A 200 6.68 8.53 16.21
CA LEU A 200 6.67 8.59 14.74
C LEU A 200 7.55 9.72 14.20
N ASP A 201 7.51 10.90 14.84
CA ASP A 201 8.38 12.02 14.50
C ASP A 201 9.86 11.67 14.70
N ALA A 202 10.21 11.02 15.81
CA ALA A 202 11.57 10.57 16.06
C ALA A 202 12.05 9.55 15.03
N ILE A 203 11.22 8.59 14.64
CA ILE A 203 11.55 7.59 13.62
C ILE A 203 11.90 8.29 12.30
N LEU A 204 11.07 9.22 11.83
CA LEU A 204 11.31 9.95 10.59
C LEU A 204 12.56 10.83 10.66
N ASN A 205 12.79 11.53 11.77
CA ASN A 205 13.97 12.40 11.91
C ASN A 205 15.27 11.60 12.07
N ILE A 206 15.25 10.49 12.80
CA ILE A 206 16.41 9.58 12.89
C ILE A 206 16.70 8.96 11.52
N SER A 207 15.68 8.56 10.75
CA SER A 207 15.84 7.97 9.41
C SER A 207 16.63 8.87 8.44
N LYS A 208 16.49 10.19 8.60
CA LYS A 208 17.17 11.21 7.78
C LYS A 208 18.57 11.58 8.31
N THR A 209 18.91 11.15 9.51
CA THR A 209 20.15 11.56 10.18
C THR A 209 21.29 10.60 9.84
N MET A 210 22.23 11.05 9.02
CA MET A 210 23.47 10.32 8.76
C MET A 210 24.46 10.48 9.91
N GLU A 211 25.22 9.43 10.20
CA GLU A 211 26.38 9.46 11.09
C GLU A 211 27.57 8.87 10.33
N GLU A 212 28.69 9.59 10.30
CA GLU A 212 29.90 9.22 9.54
C GLU A 212 29.65 8.92 8.04
N GLY A 213 28.60 9.51 7.46
CA GLY A 213 28.18 9.30 6.06
C GLY A 213 27.31 8.06 5.84
N PHE A 214 27.00 7.30 6.88
CA PHE A 214 26.17 6.10 6.81
C PHE A 214 24.74 6.35 7.31
N TRP A 215 23.80 5.77 6.58
CA TRP A 215 22.40 5.73 6.96
C TRP A 215 22.17 4.89 8.22
N PRO A 216 21.13 5.20 9.02
CA PRO A 216 20.77 4.44 10.21
C PRO A 216 20.50 2.96 9.92
N ARG A 217 21.03 2.08 10.77
CA ARG A 217 20.70 0.66 10.81
C ARG A 217 20.37 0.22 12.24
N GLY A 218 19.73 -0.94 12.40
CA GLY A 218 19.42 -1.53 13.71
C GLY A 218 18.04 -1.15 14.22
N LYS A 219 17.70 -1.63 15.43
CA LYS A 219 16.33 -1.57 15.97
C LYS A 219 16.22 -0.59 17.13
N LEU A 220 15.11 0.15 17.18
CA LEU A 220 14.69 0.97 18.31
C LEU A 220 13.29 0.53 18.76
N ALA A 221 13.22 -0.01 19.98
CA ALA A 221 11.99 -0.49 20.60
C ALA A 221 11.42 0.54 21.58
N PHE A 222 10.16 0.90 21.38
CA PHE A 222 9.40 1.76 22.27
C PHE A 222 8.50 0.90 23.15
N VAL A 223 8.75 0.95 24.45
CA VAL A 223 8.17 0.04 25.44
C VAL A 223 7.43 0.85 26.50
N LEU A 224 6.29 0.36 26.96
CA LEU A 224 5.59 0.97 28.08
C LEU A 224 6.48 0.95 29.33
N LYS A 225 6.49 2.03 30.10
CA LYS A 225 7.29 2.12 31.34
C LYS A 225 7.09 0.93 32.28
N ALA A 226 5.85 0.43 32.38
CA ALA A 226 5.51 -0.74 33.18
C ALA A 226 6.20 -2.04 32.70
N HIS A 227 6.54 -2.15 31.42
CA HIS A 227 7.14 -3.34 30.81
C HIS A 227 8.66 -3.26 30.70
N MET A 228 9.28 -2.15 31.10
CA MET A 228 10.74 -1.96 31.06
C MET A 228 11.51 -2.98 31.90
N GLN A 229 10.90 -3.49 32.98
CA GLN A 229 11.52 -4.48 33.86
C GLN A 229 11.61 -5.88 33.22
N ASN A 230 10.88 -6.12 32.12
CA ASN A 230 10.80 -7.42 31.46
C ASN A 230 11.83 -7.60 30.34
N ILE A 231 12.69 -6.61 30.11
CA ILE A 231 13.69 -6.61 29.05
C ILE A 231 14.92 -7.36 29.53
N GLN A 232 15.29 -8.43 28.82
CA GLN A 232 16.47 -9.23 29.13
C GLN A 232 17.77 -8.44 28.86
N ASP A 233 18.73 -8.59 29.77
CA ASP A 233 20.10 -8.05 29.66
C ASP A 233 20.17 -6.57 29.27
N LEU A 234 19.23 -5.77 29.80
CA LEU A 234 19.14 -4.34 29.54
C LEU A 234 20.31 -3.59 30.19
N VAL A 235 21.22 -3.07 29.35
CA VAL A 235 22.20 -2.07 29.78
C VAL A 235 21.47 -0.76 29.97
N LEU A 236 21.26 -0.36 31.22
CA LEU A 236 20.55 0.88 31.57
C LEU A 236 21.49 2.08 31.58
N PHE A 237 21.03 3.17 30.97
CA PHE A 237 21.67 4.47 31.14
C PHE A 237 21.20 5.14 32.44
N PRO A 238 22.10 5.81 33.19
CA PRO A 238 21.74 6.58 34.37
C PRO A 238 20.65 7.61 34.04
N GLU A 239 19.66 7.79 34.92
CA GLU A 239 18.47 8.61 34.63
C GLU A 239 18.80 10.03 34.15
N LEU A 240 19.82 10.66 34.72
CA LEU A 240 20.28 12.01 34.38
C LEU A 240 21.06 12.08 33.05
N GLU A 241 21.50 10.95 32.52
CA GLU A 241 22.30 10.84 31.30
C GLU A 241 21.49 10.29 30.12
N ARG A 242 20.23 9.90 30.35
CA ARG A 242 19.35 9.35 29.31
C ARG A 242 19.13 10.38 28.19
N PRO A 243 19.48 10.05 26.94
CA PRO A 243 19.20 10.91 25.80
C PRO A 243 17.71 11.14 25.62
N SER A 244 17.33 12.39 25.35
CA SER A 244 16.00 12.71 24.80
C SER A 244 15.81 12.07 23.43
N LEU A 245 14.64 11.52 23.19
CA LEU A 245 14.23 11.00 21.89
C LEU A 245 14.24 12.10 20.81
N HIS A 246 14.05 13.36 21.20
CA HIS A 246 14.17 14.52 20.31
C HIS A 246 15.63 14.87 19.95
N SER A 247 16.62 14.31 20.65
CA SER A 247 18.04 14.50 20.34
C SER A 247 18.47 13.53 19.23
N PHE A 248 17.90 13.66 18.03
CA PHE A 248 18.01 12.69 16.94
C PHE A 248 19.45 12.30 16.58
N LYS A 249 20.38 13.27 16.56
CA LYS A 249 21.82 13.01 16.35
C LYS A 249 22.43 12.12 17.44
N HIS A 250 22.05 12.35 18.70
CA HIS A 250 22.54 11.53 19.81
C HIS A 250 21.96 10.11 19.73
N VAL A 251 20.66 9.98 19.47
CA VAL A 251 20.02 8.66 19.30
C VAL A 251 20.65 7.90 18.12
N ARG A 252 20.83 8.56 16.97
CA ARG A 252 21.52 7.99 15.80
C ARG A 252 22.93 7.50 16.14
N LYS A 253 23.71 8.29 16.88
CA LYS A 253 25.06 7.91 17.29
C LYS A 253 25.07 6.68 18.18
N LEU A 254 24.15 6.58 19.14
CA LEU A 254 24.00 5.40 20.01
C LEU A 254 23.55 4.16 19.24
N MET A 255 22.76 4.34 18.18
CA MET A 255 22.25 3.23 17.39
C MET A 255 23.36 2.42 16.71
N GLN A 256 24.55 3.01 16.50
CA GLN A 256 25.75 2.28 16.05
C GLN A 256 26.08 1.07 16.92
N ALA A 257 25.74 1.10 18.22
CA ALA A 257 25.96 -0.01 19.13
C ALA A 257 25.06 -1.24 18.82
N VAL A 258 24.01 -1.08 18.02
CA VAL A 258 23.02 -2.13 17.71
C VAL A 258 22.88 -2.40 16.21
N GLU A 259 23.73 -1.84 15.35
CA GLU A 259 23.61 -1.96 13.88
C GLU A 259 23.88 -3.37 13.33
N GLU A 260 24.87 -4.07 13.91
CA GLU A 260 25.37 -5.36 13.38
C GLU A 260 24.89 -6.58 14.17
N SER A 261 24.10 -6.38 15.22
CA SER A 261 23.59 -7.47 16.06
C SER A 261 22.09 -7.66 15.83
N PRO A 262 21.63 -8.86 15.39
CA PRO A 262 20.21 -9.12 15.18
C PRO A 262 19.39 -9.09 16.48
N ASP A 263 20.05 -9.36 17.61
CA ASP A 263 19.46 -9.53 18.92
C ASP A 263 19.54 -8.27 19.80
N HIS A 264 20.32 -7.26 19.42
CA HIS A 264 20.42 -6.01 20.19
C HIS A 264 19.49 -4.92 19.64
N PHE A 265 18.95 -4.12 20.54
CA PHE A 265 18.09 -2.99 20.18
C PHE A 265 18.18 -1.87 21.22
N LEU A 266 18.04 -0.63 20.76
CA LEU A 266 17.84 0.51 21.66
C LEU A 266 16.45 0.42 22.28
N VAL A 267 16.33 0.80 23.56
CA VAL A 267 15.06 0.81 24.28
C VAL A 267 14.68 2.23 24.65
N SER A 268 13.43 2.61 24.39
CA SER A 268 12.87 3.90 24.75
C SER A 268 11.51 3.77 25.44
N ASP A 269 11.23 4.66 26.38
CA ASP A 269 9.89 4.79 26.99
C ASP A 269 8.94 5.70 26.19
N GLY A 270 9.34 6.09 24.97
CA GLY A 270 8.63 7.05 24.13
C GLY A 270 9.01 8.51 24.38
N SER A 271 9.93 8.79 25.32
CA SER A 271 10.46 10.14 25.57
C SER A 271 11.97 10.17 25.71
N LEU A 272 12.55 9.16 26.37
CA LEU A 272 13.97 9.02 26.65
C LEU A 272 14.46 7.67 26.13
N ILE A 273 15.74 7.57 25.79
CA ILE A 273 16.41 6.29 25.56
C ILE A 273 16.82 5.74 26.94
N ALA A 274 16.24 4.60 27.32
CA ALA A 274 16.48 3.96 28.59
C ALA A 274 17.80 3.16 28.61
N GLY A 275 18.20 2.59 27.46
CA GLY A 275 19.32 1.68 27.39
C GLY A 275 19.39 0.84 26.13
N ILE A 276 20.17 -0.25 26.19
CA ILE A 276 20.31 -1.27 25.14
C ILE A 276 19.79 -2.60 25.66
N GLY A 277 18.75 -3.15 25.02
CA GLY A 277 18.22 -4.48 25.32
C GLY A 277 18.83 -5.55 24.42
N SER A 278 18.73 -6.81 24.86
CA SER A 278 19.14 -7.99 24.08
C SER A 278 18.05 -9.07 24.07
N GLY A 279 18.02 -9.87 23.01
CA GLY A 279 17.19 -11.07 22.91
C GLY A 279 15.76 -10.79 22.46
N LYS A 280 14.79 -11.37 23.17
CA LYS A 280 13.38 -11.35 22.73
C LYS A 280 12.79 -9.95 22.88
N MET A 281 12.12 -9.49 21.83
CA MET A 281 11.40 -8.22 21.84
C MET A 281 10.32 -8.19 22.94
N PRO A 282 10.19 -7.10 23.71
CA PRO A 282 9.17 -6.99 24.74
C PRO A 282 7.76 -7.02 24.13
N PRO A 283 6.78 -7.59 24.84
CA PRO A 283 5.40 -7.60 24.36
C PRO A 283 4.84 -6.18 24.25
N HIS A 284 4.08 -5.95 23.20
CA HIS A 284 3.41 -4.69 22.86
C HIS A 284 4.38 -3.52 22.64
N ALA A 285 5.60 -3.84 22.22
CA ALA A 285 6.56 -2.83 21.80
C ALA A 285 6.25 -2.35 20.37
N ILE A 286 6.29 -1.03 20.17
CA ILE A 286 6.41 -0.47 18.83
C ILE A 286 7.89 -0.55 18.47
N VAL A 287 8.23 -1.13 17.32
CA VAL A 287 9.61 -1.32 16.90
C VAL A 287 9.85 -0.60 15.58
N ALA A 288 10.82 0.29 15.57
CA ALA A 288 11.38 0.84 14.35
C ALA A 288 12.63 0.05 13.97
N ASP A 289 12.57 -0.66 12.84
CA ASP A 289 13.70 -1.39 12.26
C ASP A 289 14.31 -0.56 11.13
N PHE A 290 15.50 -0.02 11.35
CA PHE A 290 16.22 0.79 10.37
C PHE A 290 17.10 -0.11 9.48
N ALA A 291 16.91 -0.03 8.16
CA ALA A 291 17.58 -0.82 7.14
C ALA A 291 18.39 0.05 6.15
N GLY A 292 18.96 1.15 6.65
CA GLY A 292 19.67 2.18 5.88
C GLY A 292 18.73 3.30 5.43
N PRO A 293 18.56 3.54 4.11
CA PRO A 293 17.73 4.65 3.60
C PRO A 293 16.22 4.43 3.78
N HIS A 294 15.84 3.35 4.46
CA HIS A 294 14.46 2.97 4.73
C HIS A 294 14.40 2.15 6.01
N GLY A 295 13.21 1.93 6.51
CA GLY A 295 12.94 0.99 7.58
C GLY A 295 11.48 0.64 7.69
N PHE A 296 11.14 -0.09 8.75
CA PHE A 296 9.78 -0.56 9.02
C PHE A 296 9.36 -0.21 10.44
N VAL A 297 8.11 0.20 10.59
CA VAL A 297 7.45 0.25 11.90
C VAL A 297 6.66 -1.03 12.04
N SER A 298 6.91 -1.76 13.12
CA SER A 298 6.20 -2.98 13.47
C SER A 298 5.64 -2.91 14.87
N PHE A 299 4.59 -3.67 15.12
CA PHE A 299 3.98 -3.84 16.43
C PHE A 299 3.78 -5.33 16.68
N ASP A 300 4.31 -5.84 17.79
CA ASP A 300 4.26 -7.28 18.12
C ASP A 300 4.78 -8.22 17.01
N GLY A 301 5.77 -7.76 16.24
CA GLY A 301 6.40 -8.53 15.16
C GLY A 301 5.68 -8.43 13.81
N GLU A 302 4.52 -7.79 13.74
CA GLU A 302 3.81 -7.53 12.49
C GLU A 302 4.21 -6.16 11.95
N ALA A 303 4.68 -6.10 10.69
CA ALA A 303 5.00 -4.84 10.03
C ALA A 303 3.72 -4.08 9.70
N LEU A 304 3.64 -2.82 10.15
CA LEU A 304 2.48 -1.96 9.96
C LEU A 304 2.66 -1.01 8.78
N CYS A 305 3.85 -0.43 8.64
CA CYS A 305 4.20 0.43 7.50
C CYS A 305 5.73 0.49 7.33
N SER A 306 6.19 0.88 6.14
CA SER A 306 7.59 1.28 5.93
C SER A 306 7.76 2.79 6.08
N PHE A 307 9.00 3.23 6.22
CA PHE A 307 9.38 4.64 6.16
C PHE A 307 10.63 4.82 5.31
N PHE A 308 10.62 5.86 4.48
CA PHE A 308 11.75 6.31 3.65
C PHE A 308 11.40 7.69 3.08
N ASP A 309 12.40 8.41 2.55
CA ASP A 309 12.23 9.78 2.01
C ASP A 309 11.49 10.74 2.96
N GLY A 310 11.56 10.45 4.26
CA GLY A 310 10.93 11.25 5.29
C GLY A 310 9.44 11.13 5.44
N ARG A 311 8.82 10.09 4.88
CA ARG A 311 7.38 9.81 4.98
C ARG A 311 7.17 8.33 5.31
N PHE A 312 5.97 8.03 5.79
CA PHE A 312 5.50 6.65 5.94
C PHE A 312 4.86 6.19 4.63
N HIS A 313 4.97 4.89 4.36
CA HIS A 313 4.39 4.23 3.19
C HIS A 313 3.82 2.88 3.61
N SER A 314 2.78 2.39 2.93
CA SER A 314 2.22 1.07 3.22
C SER A 314 3.06 -0.07 2.65
N SER A 315 3.95 0.21 1.70
CA SER A 315 4.73 -0.83 0.99
C SER A 315 5.61 -1.66 1.94
N SER A 316 5.52 -2.97 1.80
CA SER A 316 6.40 -4.01 2.32
C SER A 316 7.74 -4.06 1.61
N ARG A 317 7.87 -3.30 0.50
CA ARG A 317 9.03 -3.27 -0.39
C ARG A 317 9.38 -4.63 -1.00
N ARG A 318 8.42 -5.56 -1.04
CA ARG A 318 8.54 -6.82 -1.78
C ARG A 318 8.11 -6.60 -3.23
N ALA A 319 8.80 -7.26 -4.15
CA ALA A 319 8.43 -7.26 -5.55
C ALA A 319 6.97 -7.68 -5.75
N ASN A 320 6.19 -6.82 -6.40
CA ASN A 320 4.88 -7.20 -6.91
C ASN A 320 5.07 -8.02 -8.20
N LEU A 321 4.76 -9.32 -8.12
CA LEU A 321 4.87 -10.27 -9.22
C LEU A 321 3.49 -10.79 -9.66
N VAL A 322 2.40 -10.07 -9.34
CA VAL A 322 1.03 -10.47 -9.72
C VAL A 322 0.90 -10.57 -11.25
N GLN A 323 1.48 -9.64 -12.01
CA GLN A 323 1.43 -9.72 -13.48
C GLN A 323 2.15 -10.97 -14.01
N VAL A 324 3.24 -11.41 -13.37
CA VAL A 324 3.88 -12.69 -13.76
C VAL A 324 2.93 -13.85 -13.53
N GLU A 325 2.23 -13.87 -12.40
CA GLU A 325 1.24 -14.89 -12.08
C GLU A 325 0.09 -14.91 -13.10
N GLU A 326 -0.44 -13.73 -13.46
CA GLU A 326 -1.48 -13.59 -14.49
C GLU A 326 -1.01 -14.10 -15.85
N ILE A 327 0.17 -13.69 -16.32
CA ILE A 327 0.70 -14.16 -17.61
C ILE A 327 0.89 -15.68 -17.59
N LEU A 328 1.43 -16.24 -16.51
CA LEU A 328 1.63 -17.70 -16.41
C LEU A 328 0.32 -18.50 -16.41
N LEU A 329 -0.83 -17.88 -16.10
CA LEU A 329 -2.16 -18.50 -16.24
C LEU A 329 -2.65 -18.51 -17.69
N GLU A 330 -2.21 -17.57 -18.53
CA GLU A 330 -2.58 -17.52 -19.95
C GLU A 330 -1.87 -18.58 -20.80
N TYR A 331 -0.69 -19.03 -20.36
CA TYR A 331 0.07 -20.06 -21.05
C TYR A 331 -0.42 -21.48 -20.72
N SER A 332 -0.24 -22.41 -21.66
CA SER A 332 -0.64 -23.83 -21.53
C SER A 332 0.27 -24.64 -20.61
N LEU A 333 0.53 -24.14 -19.40
CA LEU A 333 1.28 -24.84 -18.34
C LEU A 333 0.32 -25.59 -17.41
N SER A 334 0.77 -26.69 -16.81
CA SER A 334 -0.01 -27.30 -15.72
C SER A 334 -0.04 -26.36 -14.51
N PRO A 335 -1.12 -26.33 -13.70
CA PRO A 335 -1.20 -25.47 -12.51
C PRO A 335 -0.05 -25.68 -11.52
N THR A 336 0.43 -26.92 -11.40
CA THR A 336 1.60 -27.27 -10.58
C THR A 336 2.89 -26.66 -11.12
N GLN A 337 3.13 -26.76 -12.44
CA GLN A 337 4.33 -26.17 -13.06
C GLN A 337 4.33 -24.64 -12.94
N SER A 338 3.18 -23.99 -13.20
CA SER A 338 3.05 -22.54 -13.08
C SER A 338 3.34 -22.07 -11.64
N SER A 339 2.73 -22.73 -10.64
CA SER A 339 2.95 -22.40 -9.23
C SER A 339 4.40 -22.61 -8.79
N GLU A 340 5.03 -23.71 -9.18
CA GLU A 340 6.43 -24.01 -8.85
C GLU A 340 7.40 -23.03 -9.52
N LEU A 341 7.18 -22.69 -10.79
CA LEU A 341 7.99 -21.72 -11.51
C LEU A 341 7.87 -20.33 -10.86
N LEU A 342 6.65 -19.89 -10.55
CA LEU A 342 6.41 -18.62 -9.88
C LEU A 342 7.11 -18.56 -8.51
N LYS A 343 7.10 -19.67 -7.75
CA LYS A 343 7.83 -19.77 -6.49
C LYS A 343 9.34 -19.58 -6.70
N THR A 344 9.93 -20.28 -7.68
CA THR A 344 11.36 -20.12 -8.02
C THR A 344 11.71 -18.69 -8.44
N ILE A 345 10.86 -18.04 -9.23
CA ILE A 345 11.04 -16.64 -9.64
C ILE A 345 10.99 -15.72 -8.41
N LYS A 346 9.98 -15.88 -7.54
CA LYS A 346 9.82 -15.11 -6.29
C LYS A 346 11.08 -15.21 -5.43
N GLU A 347 11.61 -16.41 -5.24
CA GLU A 347 12.82 -16.64 -4.43
C GLU A 347 14.05 -15.93 -5.00
N ILE A 348 14.29 -15.98 -6.32
CA ILE A 348 15.43 -15.30 -6.95
C ILE A 348 15.28 -13.77 -6.89
N VAL A 349 14.07 -13.26 -7.17
CA VAL A 349 13.76 -11.82 -7.15
C VAL A 349 13.92 -11.26 -5.73
N HIS A 350 13.31 -11.89 -4.73
CA HIS A 350 13.42 -11.44 -3.34
C HIS A 350 14.85 -11.54 -2.82
N HIS A 351 15.60 -12.58 -3.18
CA HIS A 351 17.03 -12.64 -2.86
C HIS A 351 17.80 -11.45 -3.45
N ALA A 352 17.47 -11.00 -4.67
CA ALA A 352 18.09 -9.82 -5.26
C ALA A 352 17.68 -8.50 -4.57
N GLU A 353 16.41 -8.37 -4.18
CA GLU A 353 15.91 -7.23 -3.40
C GLU A 353 16.60 -7.12 -2.03
N ASP A 354 16.67 -8.23 -1.29
CA ASP A 354 17.24 -8.31 0.05
C ASP A 354 18.74 -7.93 0.05
N HIS A 355 19.47 -8.34 -1.00
CA HIS A 355 20.90 -8.06 -1.16
C HIS A 355 21.21 -6.78 -1.95
N LYS A 356 20.17 -6.04 -2.39
CA LYS A 356 20.28 -4.77 -3.12
C LYS A 356 21.14 -4.85 -4.38
N HIS A 357 21.09 -5.96 -5.11
CA HIS A 357 21.73 -6.07 -6.42
C HIS A 357 20.69 -6.10 -7.53
N GLY A 358 20.98 -5.42 -8.63
CA GLY A 358 20.12 -5.51 -9.81
C GLY A 358 20.34 -6.84 -10.52
N CYS A 359 19.26 -7.47 -10.98
CA CYS A 359 19.33 -8.70 -11.77
C CYS A 359 18.29 -8.68 -12.90
N THR A 360 18.44 -9.59 -13.86
CA THR A 360 17.48 -9.74 -14.96
C THR A 360 17.19 -11.22 -15.17
N LEU A 361 15.92 -11.57 -15.25
CA LEU A 361 15.45 -12.93 -15.49
C LEU A 361 14.70 -12.94 -16.82
N VAL A 362 15.10 -13.82 -17.74
CA VAL A 362 14.36 -14.15 -18.96
C VAL A 362 13.64 -15.46 -18.72
N ILE A 363 12.31 -15.40 -18.62
CA ILE A 363 11.44 -16.56 -18.53
C ILE A 363 10.98 -16.88 -19.95
N ASP A 364 11.53 -17.97 -20.48
CA ASP A 364 11.34 -18.34 -21.88
C ASP A 364 10.24 -19.40 -22.02
N LEU A 365 9.04 -18.93 -22.37
CA LEU A 365 7.83 -19.75 -22.49
C LEU A 365 7.64 -20.36 -23.89
N SER A 366 8.57 -20.10 -24.80
CA SER A 366 8.51 -20.61 -26.18
C SER A 366 8.55 -22.14 -26.23
N GLN A 367 7.93 -22.75 -27.25
CA GLN A 367 7.97 -24.21 -27.42
C GLN A 367 9.40 -24.75 -27.60
N GLN A 368 10.24 -24.00 -28.33
CA GLN A 368 11.66 -24.31 -28.51
C GLN A 368 12.51 -23.22 -27.90
N PRO A 369 13.46 -23.55 -27.00
CA PRO A 369 14.31 -22.57 -26.35
C PRO A 369 14.98 -21.64 -27.34
N ILE A 370 14.79 -20.34 -27.14
CA ILE A 370 15.47 -19.34 -27.94
C ILE A 370 16.96 -19.36 -27.64
N ASP A 371 17.78 -19.07 -28.66
CA ASP A 371 19.21 -18.96 -28.46
C ASP A 371 19.57 -17.54 -28.04
N ILE A 372 19.98 -17.38 -26.78
CA ILE A 372 20.40 -16.10 -26.22
C ILE A 372 21.92 -16.10 -26.06
N ALA A 373 22.57 -15.03 -26.53
CA ALA A 373 24.00 -14.83 -26.31
C ALA A 373 24.28 -14.73 -24.81
N GLY A 374 25.22 -15.53 -24.29
CA GLY A 374 25.54 -15.58 -22.86
C GLY A 374 26.43 -16.77 -22.51
N GLN A 375 26.69 -16.97 -21.22
CA GLN A 375 27.43 -18.13 -20.75
C GLN A 375 26.51 -19.36 -20.70
N LYS A 376 26.58 -20.17 -21.75
CA LYS A 376 25.80 -21.42 -21.87
C LYS A 376 26.35 -22.48 -20.93
N LEU A 377 25.44 -23.26 -20.35
CA LEU A 377 25.77 -24.43 -19.56
C LEU A 377 25.75 -25.66 -20.48
N ASP A 378 26.76 -26.52 -20.37
CA ASP A 378 26.82 -27.79 -21.13
C ASP A 378 25.61 -28.68 -20.80
N LYS A 379 25.17 -28.64 -19.53
CA LYS A 379 23.92 -29.25 -19.06
C LYS A 379 23.09 -28.19 -18.33
N PRO A 380 21.81 -28.01 -18.69
CA PRO A 380 20.92 -27.15 -17.94
C PRO A 380 20.89 -27.53 -16.46
N LEU A 381 20.89 -26.54 -15.57
CA LEU A 381 20.79 -26.77 -14.13
C LEU A 381 19.32 -26.85 -13.73
N ASP A 382 18.94 -27.93 -13.06
CA ASP A 382 17.60 -28.10 -12.49
C ASP A 382 17.46 -27.30 -11.19
N ILE A 383 16.91 -26.10 -11.28
CA ILE A 383 16.75 -25.18 -10.15
C ILE A 383 15.50 -25.51 -9.31
N SER A 384 14.91 -26.69 -9.49
CA SER A 384 13.99 -27.27 -8.51
C SER A 384 14.70 -27.74 -7.23
N ARG A 385 16.02 -27.95 -7.32
CA ARG A 385 16.87 -28.34 -6.18
C ARG A 385 17.42 -27.12 -5.46
N ASP A 386 17.35 -27.12 -4.14
CA ASP A 386 17.77 -26.01 -3.29
C ASP A 386 19.24 -25.58 -3.50
N ASP A 387 20.15 -26.53 -3.75
CA ASP A 387 21.57 -26.26 -3.98
C ASP A 387 21.81 -25.52 -5.31
N TYR A 388 21.09 -25.90 -6.36
CA TYR A 388 21.16 -25.23 -7.66
C TYR A 388 20.39 -23.91 -7.69
N LEU A 389 19.33 -23.80 -6.91
CA LEU A 389 18.62 -22.54 -6.73
C LEU A 389 19.47 -21.49 -6.01
N ALA A 390 20.17 -21.88 -4.93
CA ALA A 390 21.13 -21.01 -4.26
C ALA A 390 22.29 -20.61 -5.18
N LEU A 391 22.73 -21.50 -6.08
CA LEU A 391 23.72 -21.16 -7.11
C LEU A 391 23.13 -20.16 -8.12
N ALA A 392 21.90 -20.37 -8.60
CA ALA A 392 21.24 -19.45 -9.53
C ALA A 392 21.07 -18.04 -8.92
N MET A 393 20.71 -17.95 -7.64
CA MET A 393 20.68 -16.69 -6.89
C MET A 393 22.04 -15.98 -6.86
N ASN A 394 23.14 -16.73 -6.75
CA ASN A 394 24.48 -16.14 -6.83
C ASN A 394 24.88 -15.75 -8.26
N LEU A 395 24.51 -16.55 -9.26
CA LEU A 395 24.72 -16.22 -10.67
C LEU A 395 23.94 -14.98 -11.10
N SER A 396 22.79 -14.69 -10.46
CA SER A 396 21.99 -13.47 -10.72
C SER A 396 22.75 -12.16 -10.45
N LYS A 397 23.86 -12.20 -9.70
CA LYS A 397 24.74 -11.05 -9.43
C LYS A 397 25.66 -10.72 -10.60
N VAL A 398 25.86 -11.66 -11.52
CA VAL A 398 26.69 -11.47 -12.72
C VAL A 398 25.95 -10.56 -13.69
N ASP A 399 26.68 -9.68 -14.38
CA ASP A 399 26.07 -8.75 -15.33
C ASP A 399 25.45 -9.49 -16.54
N GLY A 400 24.27 -9.07 -16.95
CA GLY A 400 23.41 -9.76 -17.91
C GLY A 400 22.23 -10.47 -17.24
N ALA A 401 21.58 -11.38 -17.98
CA ALA A 401 20.36 -12.05 -17.54
C ALA A 401 20.53 -13.56 -17.29
N LEU A 402 19.65 -14.12 -16.45
CA LEU A 402 19.45 -15.56 -16.31
C LEU A 402 18.39 -16.03 -17.31
N HIS A 403 18.65 -17.12 -18.04
CA HIS A 403 17.70 -17.72 -18.97
C HIS A 403 17.07 -18.96 -18.31
N ILE A 404 15.80 -18.86 -17.95
CA ILE A 404 15.04 -19.86 -17.20
C ILE A 404 13.89 -20.38 -18.06
N ARG A 405 13.67 -21.69 -18.04
CA ARG A 405 12.59 -22.38 -18.75
C ARG A 405 11.45 -22.80 -17.80
N PRO A 406 10.24 -23.11 -18.33
CA PRO A 406 9.07 -23.46 -17.52
C PRO A 406 9.25 -24.72 -16.67
N ASP A 407 10.14 -25.61 -17.09
CA ASP A 407 10.52 -26.83 -16.37
C ASP A 407 11.49 -26.56 -15.21
N ARG A 408 11.68 -25.29 -14.82
CA ARG A 408 12.64 -24.85 -13.79
C ARG A 408 14.07 -25.28 -14.13
N THR A 409 14.45 -25.16 -15.40
CA THR A 409 15.84 -25.33 -15.83
C THR A 409 16.50 -23.99 -16.14
N LEU A 410 17.67 -23.75 -15.56
CA LEU A 410 18.56 -22.64 -15.90
C LEU A 410 19.45 -23.07 -17.07
N ARG A 411 19.34 -22.38 -18.19
CA ARG A 411 20.03 -22.71 -19.46
C ARG A 411 21.35 -21.97 -19.62
N SER A 412 21.35 -20.69 -19.29
CA SER A 412 22.49 -19.81 -19.39
C SER A 412 22.37 -18.66 -18.40
N PHE A 413 23.51 -18.03 -18.10
CA PHE A 413 23.60 -16.82 -17.29
C PHE A 413 24.48 -15.78 -18.01
N ALA A 414 24.53 -14.57 -17.49
CA ALA A 414 25.20 -13.44 -18.14
C ALA A 414 24.71 -13.23 -19.59
N CYS A 415 23.40 -13.42 -19.80
CA CYS A 415 22.81 -13.31 -21.12
C CYS A 415 22.72 -11.84 -21.55
N ILE A 416 23.07 -11.57 -22.80
CA ILE A 416 23.02 -10.26 -23.42
C ILE A 416 21.68 -10.13 -24.14
N LEU A 417 20.89 -9.14 -23.72
CA LEU A 417 19.58 -8.86 -24.30
C LEU A 417 19.74 -7.81 -25.40
N ASP A 418 20.07 -8.27 -26.60
CA ASP A 418 20.19 -7.41 -27.78
C ASP A 418 18.80 -6.99 -28.28
N GLY A 419 18.70 -5.90 -29.04
CA GLY A 419 17.44 -5.54 -29.67
C GLY A 419 17.50 -4.24 -30.45
N ARG A 420 16.47 -4.03 -31.28
CA ARG A 420 16.32 -2.78 -32.05
C ARG A 420 15.68 -1.72 -31.19
N ALA A 421 16.00 -0.46 -31.47
CA ALA A 421 15.36 0.65 -30.78
C ALA A 421 13.84 0.66 -31.03
N ILE A 422 13.04 0.94 -29.99
CA ILE A 422 11.58 0.98 -30.09
C ILE A 422 11.00 2.30 -29.56
N PRO A 423 9.85 2.76 -30.10
CA PRO A 423 9.10 3.87 -29.53
C PRO A 423 8.45 3.41 -28.21
N GLY A 424 9.06 3.76 -27.08
CA GLY A 424 8.63 3.30 -25.74
C GLY A 424 9.78 3.20 -24.73
N GLU A 425 11.03 3.32 -25.19
CA GLU A 425 12.19 3.40 -24.31
C GLU A 425 12.12 4.59 -23.35
N ASP A 426 12.46 4.33 -22.08
CA ASP A 426 12.52 5.35 -21.05
C ASP A 426 13.98 5.68 -20.71
N ARG A 427 14.39 6.90 -21.07
CA ARG A 427 15.75 7.42 -20.80
C ARG A 427 16.00 7.69 -19.31
N ALA A 428 14.96 7.80 -18.50
CA ALA A 428 15.09 7.90 -17.04
C ALA A 428 15.45 6.54 -16.40
N ARG A 429 15.20 5.42 -17.11
CA ARG A 429 15.50 4.07 -16.64
C ARG A 429 16.86 3.57 -17.14
N GLY A 430 17.42 2.59 -16.43
CA GLY A 430 18.75 2.04 -16.70
C GLY A 430 18.84 1.17 -17.97
N ALA A 431 20.07 0.76 -18.30
CA ALA A 431 20.36 -0.05 -19.48
C ALA A 431 19.67 -1.43 -19.46
N ARG A 432 19.57 -2.08 -18.29
CA ARG A 432 18.88 -3.38 -18.15
C ARG A 432 17.41 -3.29 -18.56
N PHE A 433 16.72 -2.25 -18.10
CA PHE A 433 15.32 -2.00 -18.42
C PHE A 433 15.12 -1.81 -19.93
N ASN A 434 15.87 -0.89 -20.54
CA ASN A 434 15.73 -0.61 -21.96
C ASN A 434 16.15 -1.80 -22.84
N SER A 435 17.15 -2.59 -22.42
CA SER A 435 17.54 -3.81 -23.13
C SER A 435 16.46 -4.88 -23.06
N ALA A 436 15.86 -5.08 -21.88
CA ALA A 436 14.72 -5.98 -21.72
C ALA A 436 13.53 -5.58 -22.60
N LEU A 437 13.20 -4.28 -22.65
CA LEU A 437 12.10 -3.75 -23.46
C LEU A 437 12.30 -4.04 -24.96
N ARG A 438 13.51 -3.78 -25.47
CA ARG A 438 13.85 -4.07 -26.88
C ARG A 438 13.84 -5.57 -27.17
N PHE A 439 14.26 -6.39 -26.22
CA PHE A 439 14.34 -7.84 -26.38
C PHE A 439 12.95 -8.48 -26.41
N THR A 440 12.06 -8.10 -25.49
CA THR A 440 10.66 -8.59 -25.47
C THR A 440 9.85 -8.10 -26.66
N ALA A 441 10.21 -6.96 -27.26
CA ALA A 441 9.60 -6.50 -28.52
C ALA A 441 9.94 -7.41 -29.73
N MET A 442 10.99 -8.23 -29.65
CA MET A 442 11.36 -9.16 -30.71
C MET A 442 10.81 -10.58 -30.50
N TYR A 443 10.40 -10.91 -29.28
CA TYR A 443 9.96 -12.26 -28.90
C TYR A 443 8.73 -12.19 -27.99
N ASP A 444 7.57 -12.58 -28.52
CA ASP A 444 6.29 -12.49 -27.80
C ASP A 444 6.16 -13.52 -26.66
N ASP A 445 6.85 -14.66 -26.77
CA ASP A 445 6.80 -15.76 -25.80
C ASP A 445 7.80 -15.62 -24.63
N LEU A 446 8.28 -14.41 -24.36
CA LEU A 446 9.21 -14.14 -23.27
C LEU A 446 8.64 -13.16 -22.26
N ILE A 447 8.81 -13.49 -21.00
CA ILE A 447 8.65 -12.55 -19.89
C ILE A 447 10.06 -12.18 -19.42
N VAL A 448 10.37 -10.89 -19.38
CA VAL A 448 11.62 -10.41 -18.80
C VAL A 448 11.33 -9.63 -17.53
N ILE A 449 11.94 -10.08 -16.43
CA ILE A 449 11.81 -9.46 -15.11
C ILE A 449 13.12 -8.74 -14.83
N VAL A 450 13.05 -7.43 -14.61
CA VAL A 450 14.21 -6.60 -14.28
C VAL A 450 14.06 -6.13 -12.84
N VAL A 451 14.97 -6.59 -11.97
CA VAL A 451 15.10 -6.10 -10.61
C VAL A 451 16.12 -4.98 -10.64
N SER A 452 15.69 -3.75 -10.31
CA SER A 452 16.61 -2.64 -10.20
C SER A 452 17.25 -2.58 -8.81
N SER A 453 18.49 -2.08 -8.74
CA SER A 453 19.16 -1.84 -7.45
C SER A 453 18.48 -0.76 -6.60
N ASP A 454 17.73 0.15 -7.25
CA ASP A 454 16.91 1.21 -6.64
C ASP A 454 15.43 0.82 -6.44
N ARG A 455 15.08 -0.44 -6.75
CA ARG A 455 13.95 -1.22 -6.22
C ARG A 455 12.53 -1.13 -6.83
N PRO A 456 12.27 -0.60 -8.03
CA PRO A 456 11.14 -1.13 -8.79
C PRO A 456 11.55 -2.44 -9.48
N VAL A 457 10.75 -3.49 -9.29
CA VAL A 457 10.75 -4.65 -10.18
C VAL A 457 9.88 -4.32 -11.37
N SER A 458 10.45 -4.40 -12.57
CA SER A 458 9.73 -4.21 -13.81
C SER A 458 9.51 -5.54 -14.48
N ILE A 459 8.28 -5.80 -14.90
CA ILE A 459 7.89 -6.97 -15.67
C ILE A 459 7.61 -6.50 -17.08
N LEU A 460 8.31 -7.07 -18.06
CA LEU A 460 8.22 -6.67 -19.46
C LEU A 460 7.82 -7.86 -20.34
N GLN A 461 6.92 -7.62 -21.28
CA GLN A 461 6.48 -8.59 -22.29
C GLN A 461 6.07 -7.83 -23.55
N SER A 462 6.30 -8.42 -24.74
CA SER A 462 5.90 -7.84 -26.04
C SER A 462 6.26 -6.36 -26.24
N GLY A 463 7.41 -5.92 -25.71
CA GLY A 463 7.89 -4.54 -25.86
C GLY A 463 7.20 -3.49 -24.99
N VAL A 464 6.44 -3.91 -23.96
CA VAL A 464 5.82 -3.01 -22.99
C VAL A 464 6.18 -3.41 -21.55
N GLU A 465 6.23 -2.41 -20.66
CA GLU A 465 6.29 -2.63 -19.21
C GLU A 465 4.86 -2.83 -18.69
N LEU A 466 4.63 -3.93 -17.97
CA LEU A 466 3.32 -4.35 -17.48
C LEU A 466 2.99 -3.81 -16.08
N THR A 467 3.92 -3.11 -15.42
CA THR A 467 3.60 -2.39 -14.18
C THR A 467 2.61 -1.28 -14.51
N ALA A 468 1.37 -1.47 -14.07
CA ALA A 468 0.23 -0.58 -14.30
C ALA A 468 0.40 0.76 -13.57
N HIS A 469 1.31 1.61 -14.05
CA HIS A 469 1.31 3.03 -13.72
C HIS A 469 0.50 3.75 -14.80
N CYS A 470 -0.83 3.69 -14.68
CA CYS A 470 -1.69 4.57 -15.45
C CYS A 470 -1.52 5.98 -14.89
N TYR A 471 -0.75 6.83 -15.59
CA TYR A 471 -0.66 8.24 -15.26
C TYR A 471 -2.05 8.88 -15.36
N TRP A 472 -2.52 9.38 -14.22
CA TRP A 472 -3.82 10.00 -14.01
C TRP A 472 -4.19 10.97 -15.14
N LYS A 473 -5.35 10.75 -15.77
CA LYS A 473 -6.04 11.83 -16.46
C LYS A 473 -6.88 12.55 -15.40
N PRO A 474 -6.68 13.85 -15.17
CA PRO A 474 -7.54 14.60 -14.26
C PRO A 474 -8.98 14.44 -14.72
N VAL A 475 -9.86 13.99 -13.82
CA VAL A 475 -11.28 13.80 -14.11
C VAL A 475 -11.91 15.19 -14.22
N SER A 476 -11.92 15.74 -15.43
CA SER A 476 -12.45 17.09 -15.69
C SER A 476 -13.99 17.15 -15.71
N SER A 477 -14.68 16.16 -15.14
CA SER A 477 -16.12 15.97 -15.32
C SER A 477 -16.80 15.31 -14.12
N CYS A 478 -16.90 16.00 -12.98
CA CYS A 478 -17.67 15.52 -11.83
C CYS A 478 -18.62 16.58 -11.26
N MET A 479 -19.41 17.23 -12.12
CA MET A 479 -20.51 18.10 -11.67
C MET A 479 -21.90 17.46 -11.81
N SER A 480 -22.02 16.32 -12.48
CA SER A 480 -23.28 15.57 -12.59
C SER A 480 -23.46 14.62 -11.42
N THR A 481 -24.69 14.50 -10.93
CA THR A 481 -25.04 13.51 -9.91
C THR A 481 -24.65 12.10 -10.38
N PRO A 482 -23.94 11.31 -9.56
CA PRO A 482 -23.55 9.95 -9.91
C PRO A 482 -24.77 9.07 -10.25
N PRO A 483 -24.64 8.06 -11.13
CA PRO A 483 -25.75 7.15 -11.44
C PRO A 483 -26.20 6.39 -10.19
N THR A 484 -27.44 5.90 -10.21
CA THR A 484 -27.91 4.95 -9.19
C THR A 484 -27.19 3.61 -9.36
N LEU A 485 -26.98 2.89 -8.26
CA LEU A 485 -26.34 1.57 -8.26
C LEU A 485 -27.05 0.59 -9.21
N MET A 486 -28.38 0.62 -9.23
CA MET A 486 -29.19 -0.18 -10.15
C MET A 486 -28.84 0.10 -11.61
N ARG A 487 -28.80 1.38 -12.01
CA ARG A 487 -28.48 1.78 -13.38
C ARG A 487 -27.02 1.47 -13.76
N TRP A 488 -26.10 1.61 -12.81
CA TRP A 488 -24.69 1.27 -13.03
C TRP A 488 -24.51 -0.24 -13.32
N ILE A 489 -25.19 -1.11 -12.57
CA ILE A 489 -25.19 -2.56 -12.81
C ILE A 489 -25.85 -2.92 -14.15
N GLU A 490 -26.96 -2.26 -14.51
CA GLU A 490 -27.65 -2.50 -15.78
C GLU A 490 -26.79 -2.11 -16.99
N ASN A 491 -26.11 -0.96 -16.93
CA ASN A 491 -25.26 -0.48 -18.03
C ASN A 491 -24.01 -1.36 -18.30
N LYS A 492 -23.64 -2.26 -17.39
CA LYS A 492 -22.48 -3.17 -17.51
C LYS A 492 -22.86 -4.55 -18.08
N LYS A 493 -24.15 -4.81 -18.31
CA LYS A 493 -24.65 -6.06 -18.91
C LYS A 493 -24.72 -6.03 -20.43
N ASP A 494 -24.56 -4.86 -21.02
CA ASP A 494 -24.38 -4.62 -22.46
C ASP A 494 -22.89 -4.44 -22.78
#